data_AF-A0A972S8I6-F1
#
_entry.id   AF-A0A972S8I6-F1
#
_cell.length_a   1.000
_cell.length_b   1.000
_cell.length_c   1.000
_cell.angle_alpha   90.00
_cell.angle_beta   90.00
_cell.angle_gamma   90.00
#
_symmetry.space_group_name_H-M   'P 1'
#
loop_
_entity.id
_entity.type
_entity.pdbx_description
1 polymer ?
#
loop_
_entity_poly.entity_id
_entity_poly.type
_entity_poly.pdbx_seq_one_letter_code
_entity_poly.pdbx_strand_id
1 'polypeptide(L)'
;PSMRCVASSPVLSSRLPFTTPPTQRCSTQTLLKNNANGCSGPVPGFDGRKFQAACNEHDKCYGTPGISKTQCDSYFKKNLLYTCSKFLPNCYASAQTYYWAVKIAGESYYDAAQQAGWKNCAQ
;
A
#
# COMPACT_ATOMS: atom_id res chain seq x y z
N PRO A 1 11.32 21.24 22.27
CA PRO A 1 9.87 21.45 22.13
C PRO A 1 9.25 20.43 21.17
N SER A 2 8.69 19.37 21.73
CA SER A 2 8.13 18.21 21.02
C SER A 2 6.76 18.55 20.44
N MET A 3 6.62 18.69 19.13
CA MET A 3 5.31 18.85 18.49
C MET A 3 4.61 17.48 18.42
N ARG A 4 3.59 17.32 19.26
CA ARG A 4 2.64 16.21 19.19
C ARG A 4 1.50 16.62 18.26
N CYS A 5 1.31 15.92 17.15
CA CYS A 5 0.11 16.09 16.34
C CYS A 5 -1.09 15.44 17.06
N VAL A 6 -2.09 16.23 17.41
CA VAL A 6 -3.34 15.76 18.04
C VAL A 6 -4.31 15.32 16.94
N ALA A 7 -4.78 14.08 17.03
CA ALA A 7 -5.82 13.55 16.14
C ALA A 7 -7.18 14.19 16.46
N SER A 8 -7.85 14.74 15.45
CA SER A 8 -9.21 15.28 15.57
C SER A 8 -10.24 14.31 14.95
N SER A 9 -11.38 14.16 15.63
CA SER A 9 -12.44 13.14 15.53
C SER A 9 -13.10 12.92 14.14
N PRO A 10 -13.79 11.77 13.93
CA PRO A 10 -14.29 11.36 12.62
C PRO A 10 -15.68 11.93 12.30
N VAL A 11 -15.90 12.27 11.03
CA VAL A 11 -17.24 12.54 10.50
C VAL A 11 -17.81 11.25 9.89
N LEU A 12 -19.00 10.88 10.35
CA LEU A 12 -19.76 9.70 9.95
C LEU A 12 -20.43 9.93 8.59
N SER A 13 -20.14 9.10 7.58
CA SER A 13 -21.04 8.96 6.42
C SER A 13 -20.91 7.59 5.76
N SER A 14 -22.04 7.14 5.25
CA SER A 14 -22.46 5.75 5.13
C SER A 14 -22.19 5.16 3.74
N ARG A 15 -21.85 3.86 3.72
CA ARG A 15 -21.83 2.90 2.59
C ARG A 15 -20.62 2.94 1.64
N LEU A 16 -19.70 1.97 1.82
CA LEU A 16 -19.08 1.04 0.85
C LEU A 16 -18.15 0.08 1.65
N PRO A 17 -17.98 -1.21 1.30
CA PRO A 17 -17.15 -2.16 2.06
C PRO A 17 -15.63 -1.99 1.86
N PHE A 18 -15.19 -0.84 1.34
CA PHE A 18 -13.78 -0.51 1.20
C PHE A 18 -13.39 0.43 2.34
N THR A 19 -12.77 -0.11 3.38
CA THR A 19 -12.13 0.69 4.44
C THR A 19 -11.00 1.48 3.82
N THR A 20 -11.30 2.69 3.33
CA THR A 20 -10.28 3.68 2.95
C THR A 20 -9.49 4.08 4.19
N PRO A 21 -8.15 4.25 4.09
CA PRO A 21 -7.34 4.81 5.17
C PRO A 21 -7.89 6.16 5.67
N PRO A 22 -7.70 6.51 6.95
CA PRO A 22 -8.10 7.82 7.46
C PRO A 22 -7.39 8.91 6.66
N THR A 23 -8.17 9.69 5.90
CA THR A 23 -7.69 10.84 5.14
C THR A 23 -7.25 11.94 6.11
N GLN A 24 -5.96 11.99 6.43
CA GLN A 24 -5.34 13.23 6.91
C GLN A 24 -5.13 14.17 5.71
N ARG A 25 -5.45 15.47 5.91
CA ARG A 25 -5.46 16.53 4.89
C ARG A 25 -4.04 16.89 4.40
N CYS A 26 -3.41 15.98 3.66
CA CYS A 26 -2.32 16.32 2.75
C CYS A 26 -2.89 16.44 1.34
N SER A 27 -2.19 17.07 0.39
CA SER A 27 -2.64 17.16 -1.00
C SER A 27 -2.78 15.77 -1.64
N THR A 28 -3.94 15.14 -1.45
CA THR A 28 -4.16 13.69 -1.64
C THR A 28 -4.16 13.26 -3.09
N GLN A 29 -4.37 14.18 -4.04
CA GLN A 29 -4.52 13.85 -5.45
C GLN A 29 -3.20 13.73 -6.23
N THR A 30 -2.14 14.42 -5.81
CA THR A 30 -0.83 14.36 -6.48
C THR A 30 0.06 13.26 -5.90
N LEU A 31 -0.11 12.93 -4.62
CA LEU A 31 0.62 11.89 -3.89
C LEU A 31 0.35 10.46 -4.41
N LEU A 32 -0.91 10.14 -4.73
CA LEU A 32 -1.31 8.77 -5.10
C LEU A 32 -0.93 8.37 -6.53
N LYS A 33 -0.65 9.33 -7.42
CA LYS A 33 -0.23 9.04 -8.80
C LYS A 33 1.28 8.80 -8.92
N ASN A 34 2.09 9.47 -8.09
CA ASN A 34 3.55 9.49 -8.23
C ASN A 34 4.27 8.41 -7.41
N ASN A 35 3.57 7.73 -6.50
CA ASN A 35 4.18 6.71 -5.64
C ASN A 35 4.05 5.28 -6.20
N ALA A 36 3.25 5.04 -7.25
CA ALA A 36 3.14 3.72 -7.87
C ALA A 36 4.35 3.44 -8.78
N ASN A 37 5.22 2.51 -8.39
CA ASN A 37 6.36 2.06 -9.20
C ASN A 37 6.21 0.62 -9.68
N GLY A 38 5.16 -0.08 -9.23
CA GLY A 38 4.84 -1.42 -9.68
C GLY A 38 5.55 -2.49 -8.86
N CYS A 39 5.65 -3.69 -9.41
CA CYS A 39 6.21 -4.80 -8.67
C CYS A 39 7.75 -4.71 -8.64
N SER A 40 8.33 -4.69 -7.44
CA SER A 40 9.77 -4.46 -7.22
C SER A 40 10.69 -5.59 -7.70
N GLY A 41 10.15 -6.70 -8.21
CA GLY A 41 10.93 -7.80 -8.77
C GLY A 41 10.10 -8.93 -9.38
N PRO A 42 10.69 -9.75 -10.27
CA PRO A 42 10.03 -10.92 -10.85
C PRO A 42 10.02 -12.10 -9.87
N VAL A 43 8.95 -12.90 -9.91
CA VAL A 43 8.91 -14.22 -9.26
C VAL A 43 9.09 -15.29 -10.33
N PRO A 44 10.09 -16.20 -10.21
CA PRO A 44 10.32 -17.26 -11.19
C PRO A 44 9.05 -18.08 -11.46
N GLY A 45 8.74 -18.32 -12.74
CA GLY A 45 7.57 -19.10 -13.14
C GLY A 45 6.22 -18.36 -13.03
N PHE A 46 6.21 -17.06 -12.72
CA PHE A 46 4.99 -16.26 -12.66
C PHE A 46 5.12 -14.92 -13.41
N ASP A 47 4.11 -14.59 -14.22
CA ASP A 47 4.03 -13.29 -14.87
C ASP A 47 3.60 -12.20 -13.86
N GLY A 48 4.58 -11.50 -13.30
CA GLY A 48 4.37 -10.43 -12.31
C GLY A 48 3.44 -9.31 -12.78
N ARG A 49 3.23 -9.12 -14.10
CA ARG A 49 2.28 -8.14 -14.63
C ARG A 49 0.84 -8.39 -14.17
N LYS A 50 0.51 -9.64 -13.82
CA LYS A 50 -0.81 -9.98 -13.25
C LYS A 50 -1.05 -9.31 -11.90
N PHE A 51 0.01 -9.05 -11.13
CA PHE A 51 -0.07 -8.37 -9.84
C PHE A 51 0.19 -6.86 -9.93
N GLN A 52 0.37 -6.30 -11.13
CA GLN A 52 0.69 -4.88 -11.30
C GLN A 52 -0.28 -3.96 -10.55
N ALA A 53 -1.58 -4.23 -10.65
CA ALA A 53 -2.60 -3.45 -9.94
C ALA A 53 -2.45 -3.56 -8.41
N ALA A 54 -2.15 -4.75 -7.89
CA ALA A 54 -1.93 -4.96 -6.46
C ALA A 54 -0.65 -4.27 -5.97
N CYS A 55 0.44 -4.31 -6.73
CA CYS A 55 1.70 -3.64 -6.42
C CYS A 55 1.50 -2.11 -6.40
N ASN A 56 0.86 -1.54 -7.43
CA ASN A 56 0.59 -0.10 -7.48
C ASN A 56 -0.24 0.39 -6.28
N GLU A 57 -1.21 -0.40 -5.81
CA GLU A 57 -1.99 -0.05 -4.61
C GLU A 57 -1.17 -0.18 -3.31
N HIS A 58 -0.22 -1.12 -3.25
CA HIS A 58 0.71 -1.24 -2.12
C HIS A 58 1.63 -0.03 -2.02
N ASP A 59 2.21 0.41 -3.14
CA ASP A 59 3.10 1.57 -3.14
C ASP A 59 2.38 2.86 -2.72
N LYS A 60 1.14 3.04 -3.21
CA LYS A 60 0.25 4.15 -2.79
C LYS A 60 -0.03 4.10 -1.29
N CYS A 61 -0.28 2.89 -0.76
CA CYS A 61 -0.50 2.69 0.66
C CYS A 61 0.75 3.09 1.44
N TYR A 62 1.93 2.62 1.06
CA TYR A 62 3.19 3.02 1.68
C TYR A 62 3.42 4.53 1.69
N GLY A 63 2.99 5.24 0.64
CA GLY A 63 3.06 6.70 0.58
C GLY A 63 2.03 7.45 1.42
N THR A 64 1.07 6.76 2.04
CA THR A 64 0.00 7.38 2.85
C THR A 64 0.53 7.75 4.24
N PRO A 65 0.60 9.04 4.61
CA PRO A 65 1.19 9.47 5.87
C PRO A 65 0.55 8.78 7.09
N GLY A 66 1.37 8.13 7.91
CA GLY A 66 0.97 7.57 9.20
C GLY A 66 0.25 6.21 9.14
N ILE A 67 0.03 5.64 7.96
CA ILE A 67 -0.42 4.24 7.87
C ILE A 67 0.73 3.31 8.23
N SER A 68 0.45 2.21 8.93
CA SER A 68 1.50 1.25 9.26
C SER A 68 1.87 0.34 8.08
N LYS A 69 3.14 -0.02 7.99
CA LYS A 69 3.64 -1.03 7.04
C LYS A 69 2.82 -2.32 7.08
N THR A 70 2.56 -2.85 8.28
CA THR A 70 1.79 -4.08 8.47
C THR A 70 0.37 -3.99 7.91
N GLN A 71 -0.27 -2.82 8.00
CA GLN A 71 -1.59 -2.62 7.42
C GLN A 71 -1.52 -2.63 5.88
N CYS A 72 -0.55 -1.94 5.28
CA CYS A 72 -0.35 -1.97 3.83
C CYS A 72 0.01 -3.36 3.31
N ASP A 73 0.91 -4.08 3.98
CA ASP A 73 1.27 -5.46 3.62
C ASP A 73 0.05 -6.39 3.68
N SER A 74 -0.85 -6.17 4.64
CA SER A 74 -2.09 -6.94 4.77
C SER A 74 -3.08 -6.65 3.63
N TYR A 75 -3.20 -5.39 3.21
CA TYR A 75 -4.00 -5.04 2.03
C TYR A 75 -3.39 -5.60 0.75
N PHE A 76 -2.06 -5.53 0.60
CA PHE A 76 -1.35 -6.12 -0.51
C PHE A 76 -1.61 -7.62 -0.63
N LYS A 77 -1.48 -8.38 0.47
CA LYS A 77 -1.81 -9.81 0.50
C LYS A 77 -3.23 -10.09 0.01
N LYS A 78 -4.21 -9.32 0.49
CA LYS A 78 -5.61 -9.47 0.06
C LYS A 78 -5.79 -9.21 -1.44
N ASN A 79 -5.14 -8.18 -1.98
CA ASN A 79 -5.21 -7.83 -3.40
C ASN A 79 -4.54 -8.89 -4.30
N LEU A 80 -3.42 -9.47 -3.86
CA LEU A 80 -2.79 -10.59 -4.55
C LEU A 80 -3.71 -11.82 -4.60
N LEU A 81 -4.29 -12.20 -3.46
CA LEU A 81 -5.21 -13.35 -3.37
C LEU A 81 -6.49 -13.12 -4.18
N TYR A 82 -7.02 -11.89 -4.16
CA TYR A 82 -8.16 -11.51 -5.00
C TYR A 82 -7.85 -11.57 -6.50
N THR A 83 -6.62 -11.26 -6.89
CA THR A 83 -6.19 -11.45 -8.29
C THR A 83 -6.17 -12.94 -8.63
N CYS A 84 -5.70 -13.79 -7.70
CA CYS A 84 -5.66 -15.23 -7.88
C CYS A 84 -7.03 -15.91 -7.94
N SER A 85 -8.04 -15.38 -7.22
CA SER A 85 -9.40 -15.92 -7.30
C SER A 85 -10.03 -15.76 -8.68
N LYS A 86 -9.50 -14.84 -9.50
CA LYS A 86 -9.93 -14.62 -10.88
C LYS A 86 -9.06 -15.35 -11.92
N PHE A 87 -7.83 -15.72 -11.57
CA PHE A 87 -6.84 -16.22 -12.52
C PHE A 87 -5.91 -17.28 -11.88
N LEU A 88 -6.11 -18.54 -12.25
CA LEU A 88 -5.13 -19.66 -12.28
C LEU A 88 -4.79 -20.42 -10.97
N PRO A 89 -4.56 -21.74 -11.05
CA PRO A 89 -4.21 -22.59 -9.90
C PRO A 89 -2.85 -22.26 -9.25
N ASN A 90 -1.84 -21.82 -10.02
CA ASN A 90 -0.48 -21.56 -9.52
C ASN A 90 -0.28 -20.14 -8.93
N CYS A 91 -1.33 -19.31 -8.92
CA CYS A 91 -1.23 -17.92 -8.50
C CYS A 91 -1.01 -17.76 -6.99
N TYR A 92 -1.61 -18.63 -6.18
CA TYR A 92 -1.56 -18.52 -4.72
C TYR A 92 -0.14 -18.65 -4.15
N ALA A 93 0.69 -19.53 -4.72
CA ALA A 93 2.08 -19.67 -4.31
C ALA A 93 2.86 -18.37 -4.58
N SER A 94 2.74 -17.82 -5.79
CA SER A 94 3.37 -16.56 -6.16
C SER A 94 2.88 -15.39 -5.31
N ALA A 95 1.58 -15.32 -5.02
CA ALA A 95 1.01 -14.31 -4.11
C ALA A 95 1.66 -14.36 -2.72
N GLN A 96 1.92 -15.55 -2.19
CA GLN A 96 2.63 -15.68 -0.92
C GLN A 96 4.08 -15.22 -1.02
N THR A 97 4.79 -15.55 -2.10
CA THR A 97 6.17 -15.08 -2.32
C THR A 97 6.25 -13.55 -2.34
N TYR A 98 5.35 -12.87 -3.09
CA TYR A 98 5.29 -11.40 -3.11
C TYR A 98 5.02 -10.81 -1.73
N TYR A 99 4.05 -11.36 -0.99
CA TYR A 99 3.74 -10.89 0.36
C TYR A 99 4.92 -11.04 1.32
N TRP A 100 5.59 -12.20 1.33
CA TRP A 100 6.71 -12.43 2.22
C TRP A 100 7.93 -11.58 1.87
N ALA A 101 8.16 -11.32 0.57
CA ALA A 101 9.24 -10.43 0.13
C ALA A 101 9.09 -9.03 0.73
N VAL A 102 7.91 -8.40 0.62
CA VAL A 102 7.69 -7.07 1.21
C VAL A 102 7.62 -7.12 2.74
N LYS A 103 7.14 -8.23 3.31
CA LYS A 103 7.07 -8.38 4.77
C LYS A 103 8.46 -8.37 5.41
N ILE A 104 9.42 -9.07 4.80
CA ILE A 104 10.78 -9.27 5.33
C ILE A 104 11.74 -8.16 4.87
N ALA A 105 11.65 -7.70 3.61
CA ALA A 105 12.62 -6.80 3.00
C ALA A 105 12.06 -5.41 2.64
N GLY A 106 10.78 -5.14 2.97
CA GLY A 106 10.10 -3.91 2.56
C GLY A 106 10.26 -2.70 3.48
N GLU A 107 11.06 -2.78 4.55
CA GLU A 107 11.15 -1.71 5.57
C GLU A 107 11.71 -0.40 5.01
N SER A 108 12.85 -0.47 4.32
CA SER A 108 13.48 0.72 3.74
C SER A 108 12.61 1.41 2.69
N TYR A 109 11.84 0.63 1.91
CA TYR A 109 10.89 1.17 0.93
C TYR A 109 9.70 1.84 1.61
N TYR A 110 9.21 1.27 2.71
CA TYR A 110 8.15 1.87 3.52
C TYR A 110 8.61 3.19 4.13
N ASP A 111 9.79 3.23 4.76
CA ASP A 111 10.32 4.44 5.40
C ASP A 111 10.54 5.57 4.39
N ALA A 112 11.11 5.24 3.22
CA ALA A 112 11.30 6.20 2.14
C ALA A 112 9.97 6.77 1.63
N ALA A 113 8.97 5.91 1.42
CA ALA A 113 7.64 6.32 0.97
C ALA A 113 6.90 7.15 2.03
N GLN A 114 7.01 6.80 3.31
CA GLN A 114 6.48 7.59 4.42
C GLN A 114 7.13 8.97 4.46
N GLN A 115 8.46 9.04 4.40
CA GLN A 115 9.17 10.32 4.40
C GLN A 115 8.74 11.21 3.23
N ALA A 116 8.57 10.64 2.02
CA ALA A 116 8.05 11.35 0.86
C ALA A 116 6.58 11.81 1.07
N GLY A 117 5.73 10.94 1.64
CA GLY A 117 4.36 11.25 2.00
C GLY A 117 4.27 12.47 2.93
N TRP A 118 5.02 12.46 4.03
CA TRP A 118 5.04 13.53 5.03
C TRP A 118 5.59 14.86 4.50
N LYS A 119 6.60 14.84 3.61
CA LYS A 119 7.11 16.05 2.93
C LYS A 119 6.03 16.77 2.11
N ASN A 120 5.03 16.06 1.63
CA ASN A 120 3.91 16.62 0.86
C ASN A 120 2.71 17.03 1.73
N CYS A 121 2.81 16.85 3.05
CA CYS A 121 1.84 17.30 4.05
C CYS A 121 2.26 18.58 4.78
N ALA A 122 3.57 18.87 4.78
CA ALA A 122 4.17 20.02 5.46
C ALA A 122 4.29 21.25 4.54
N GLN A 123 3.62 21.22 3.39
CA GLN A 123 3.54 22.31 2.41
C GLN A 123 2.25 23.10 2.59
#